data_AF-A0AAJ1AAQ7-F1
#
_entry.id   AF-A0AAJ1AAQ7-F1
#
_cell.length_a   1.000
_cell.length_b   1.000
_cell.length_c   1.000
_cell.angle_alpha   90.00
_cell.angle_beta   90.00
_cell.angle_gamma   90.00
#
_symmetry.space_group_name_H-M   'P 1'
#
loop_
_entity.id
_entity.type
_entity.pdbx_description
1 polymer ?
#
loop_
_entity_poly.entity_id
_entity_poly.type
_entity_poly.pdbx_seq_one_letter_code
_entity_poly.pdbx_strand_id
1 'polypeptide(L)'
;MKRLVALAFIAVASVGCETAKTARTYVDVETLPEYGAHQRCLGRQTAIYSKAAGSPLELGIIASAACNSTRYALETAIAKVNGPVYAHAFTGTLEKQEATMIAGVIAKVKAGQDPF
;
A
#
# COMPACT_ATOMS: atom_id res chain seq x y z
N MET A 1 -25.42 -40.07 -58.48
CA MET A 1 -25.51 -40.54 -57.07
C MET A 1 -24.09 -40.86 -56.58
N LYS A 2 -23.81 -40.65 -55.28
CA LYS A 2 -22.49 -40.61 -54.57
C LYS A 2 -21.87 -39.20 -54.61
N ARG A 3 -22.17 -38.27 -53.67
CA ARG A 3 -21.93 -38.22 -52.20
C ARG A 3 -20.48 -38.51 -51.83
N LEU A 4 -19.68 -37.47 -51.56
CA LEU A 4 -19.29 -37.02 -50.21
C LEU A 4 -18.18 -35.96 -50.31
N VAL A 5 -18.52 -34.76 -49.85
CA VAL A 5 -17.62 -33.64 -49.60
C VAL A 5 -16.75 -33.99 -48.39
N ALA A 6 -15.44 -34.02 -48.57
CA ALA A 6 -14.48 -34.17 -47.49
C ALA A 6 -13.36 -33.15 -47.67
N LEU A 7 -13.50 -32.00 -47.03
CA LEU A 7 -12.36 -31.14 -46.69
C LEU A 7 -12.53 -30.74 -45.23
N ALA A 8 -11.72 -31.40 -44.42
CA ALA A 8 -11.71 -31.34 -42.98
C ALA A 8 -11.30 -29.94 -42.51
N PHE A 9 -12.20 -29.28 -41.80
CA PHE A 9 -11.87 -28.19 -40.89
C PHE A 9 -11.17 -28.78 -39.67
N ILE A 10 -9.83 -28.85 -39.70
CA ILE A 10 -9.03 -29.10 -38.49
C ILE A 10 -8.67 -27.73 -37.91
N ALA A 11 -9.65 -27.11 -37.25
CA ALA A 11 -9.40 -26.06 -36.28
C ALA A 11 -9.22 -26.75 -34.91
N VAL A 12 -8.06 -27.36 -34.70
CA VAL A 12 -7.73 -27.92 -33.38
C VAL A 12 -6.83 -26.92 -32.69
N ALA A 13 -7.51 -26.15 -31.83
CA ALA A 13 -7.03 -25.64 -30.57
C ALA A 13 -5.62 -25.04 -30.62
N SER A 14 -5.58 -23.71 -30.73
CA SER A 14 -4.66 -22.94 -29.90
C SER A 14 -4.66 -23.57 -28.51
N VAL A 15 -3.57 -24.24 -28.17
CA VAL A 15 -3.27 -24.61 -26.79
C VAL A 15 -3.14 -23.27 -26.10
N GLY A 16 -4.29 -22.76 -25.63
CA GLY A 16 -4.31 -21.69 -24.67
C GLY A 16 -3.45 -22.22 -23.56
N CYS A 17 -2.26 -21.64 -23.43
CA CYS A 17 -1.55 -21.66 -22.18
C CYS A 17 -2.49 -20.92 -21.23
N GLU A 18 -3.50 -21.62 -20.73
CA GLU A 18 -4.27 -21.23 -19.58
C GLU A 18 -3.25 -21.28 -18.45
N THR A 19 -2.47 -20.19 -18.37
CA THR A 19 -1.86 -19.83 -17.12
C THR A 19 -3.07 -19.61 -16.23
N ALA A 20 -3.45 -20.65 -15.48
CA ALA A 20 -4.29 -20.53 -14.32
C ALA A 20 -3.51 -19.61 -13.36
N LYS A 21 -3.51 -18.31 -13.68
CA LYS A 21 -3.32 -17.27 -12.71
C LYS A 21 -4.49 -17.50 -11.79
N THR A 22 -4.23 -18.22 -10.71
CA THR A 22 -4.94 -18.02 -9.46
C THR A 22 -5.03 -16.52 -9.31
N ALA A 23 -6.19 -15.96 -9.65
CA ALA A 23 -6.47 -14.55 -9.45
C ALA A 23 -6.39 -14.42 -7.93
N ARG A 24 -5.23 -14.00 -7.41
CA ARG A 24 -5.12 -13.66 -6.00
C ARG A 24 -6.20 -12.62 -5.77
N THR A 25 -7.18 -12.98 -4.96
CA THR A 25 -8.22 -12.05 -4.53
C THR A 25 -7.49 -10.91 -3.86
N TYR A 26 -7.54 -9.72 -4.49
CA TYR A 26 -6.94 -8.52 -3.94
C TYR A 26 -7.60 -8.25 -2.59
N VAL A 27 -6.80 -8.18 -1.53
CA VAL A 27 -7.26 -7.79 -0.21
C VAL A 27 -6.99 -6.31 -0.06
N ASP A 28 -8.02 -5.57 0.31
CA ASP A 28 -7.88 -4.14 0.60
C ASP A 28 -7.00 -3.94 1.84
N VAL A 29 -5.91 -3.19 1.66
CA VAL A 29 -4.91 -2.93 2.70
C VAL A 29 -5.54 -2.23 3.90
N GLU A 30 -6.53 -1.37 3.70
CA GLU A 30 -7.18 -0.61 4.78
C GLU A 30 -7.93 -1.51 5.78
N THR A 31 -8.31 -2.72 5.35
CA THR A 31 -8.97 -3.71 6.19
C THR A 31 -8.00 -4.47 7.10
N LEU A 32 -6.69 -4.35 6.88
CA LEU A 32 -5.68 -5.03 7.69
C LEU A 32 -5.54 -4.36 9.07
N PRO A 33 -5.48 -5.13 10.17
CA PRO A 33 -5.29 -4.56 11.51
C PRO A 33 -3.95 -3.81 11.63
N GLU A 34 -2.93 -4.21 10.87
CA GLU A 34 -1.64 -3.55 10.78
C GLU A 34 -1.73 -2.16 10.14
N TYR A 35 -2.64 -1.96 9.19
CA TYR A 35 -2.88 -0.64 8.61
C TYR A 35 -3.44 0.30 9.67
N GLY A 36 -4.46 -0.13 10.40
CA GLY A 36 -4.99 0.63 11.54
C GLY A 36 -3.95 0.87 12.64
N ALA A 37 -3.07 -0.10 12.92
CA ALA A 37 -1.99 0.08 13.89
C ALA A 37 -0.95 1.12 13.43
N HIS A 38 -0.61 1.10 12.14
CA HIS A 38 0.30 2.06 11.54
C HIS A 38 -0.28 3.48 11.56
N GLN A 39 -1.55 3.65 11.15
CA GLN A 39 -2.24 4.94 11.22
C GLN A 39 -2.31 5.50 12.64
N ARG A 40 -2.59 4.64 13.64
CA ARG A 40 -2.56 5.04 15.06
C ARG A 40 -1.17 5.49 15.50
N CYS A 41 -0.10 4.83 15.03
CA CYS A 41 1.26 5.27 15.30
C CYS A 41 1.50 6.66 14.72
N LEU A 42 1.19 6.88 13.43
CA LEU A 42 1.38 8.17 12.76
C LEU A 42 0.62 9.29 13.48
N GLY A 43 -0.64 9.05 13.83
CA GLY A 43 -1.46 10.01 14.58
C GLY A 43 -0.85 10.35 15.95
N ARG A 44 -0.40 9.33 16.69
CA ARG A 44 0.27 9.52 17.99
C ARG A 44 1.56 10.34 17.86
N GLN A 45 2.43 9.99 16.90
CA GLN A 45 3.70 10.69 16.71
C GLN A 45 3.46 12.12 16.24
N THR A 46 2.50 12.36 15.35
CA THR A 46 2.09 13.71 14.94
C THR A 46 1.64 14.55 16.13
N ALA A 47 0.84 13.99 17.04
CA ALA A 47 0.39 14.67 18.25
C ALA A 47 1.53 14.99 19.24
N ILE A 48 2.55 14.13 19.31
CA ILE A 48 3.75 14.35 20.14
C ILE A 48 4.63 15.44 19.52
N TYR A 49 4.99 15.27 18.24
CA TYR A 49 5.97 16.13 17.58
C TYR A 49 5.41 17.49 17.16
N SER A 50 4.09 17.67 17.03
CA SER A 50 3.50 18.99 16.79
C SER A 50 3.84 20.02 17.88
N LYS A 51 4.02 19.54 19.12
CA LYS A 51 4.36 20.34 20.30
C LYS A 51 5.87 20.51 20.50
N ALA A 52 6.69 19.75 19.78
CA ALA A 52 8.14 19.82 19.91
C ALA A 52 8.72 21.07 19.24
N ALA A 53 9.88 21.53 19.72
CA ALA A 53 10.67 22.55 19.03
C ALA A 53 11.35 21.94 17.80
N GLY A 54 11.40 22.69 16.69
CA GLY A 54 12.00 22.24 15.44
C GLY A 54 11.18 22.63 14.21
N SER A 55 11.76 22.44 13.03
CA SER A 55 11.06 22.71 11.78
C SER A 55 9.99 21.63 11.51
N PRO A 56 8.84 21.97 10.91
CA PRO A 56 7.80 20.99 10.61
C PRO A 56 8.29 19.82 9.75
N LEU A 57 9.19 20.08 8.80
CA LEU A 57 9.73 19.06 7.91
C LEU A 57 10.60 18.05 8.67
N GLU A 58 11.53 18.53 9.50
CA GLU A 58 12.36 17.65 10.34
C GLU A 58 11.49 16.81 11.28
N LEU A 59 10.52 17.45 11.93
CA LEU A 59 9.61 16.77 12.85
C LEU A 59 8.73 15.74 12.14
N GLY A 60 8.31 16.00 10.90
CA GLY A 60 7.57 15.05 10.07
C GLY A 60 8.38 13.81 9.70
N ILE A 61 9.66 14.00 9.33
CA ILE A 61 10.59 12.89 9.06
C ILE A 61 10.79 12.04 10.32
N ILE A 62 11.04 12.67 11.46
CA ILE A 62 11.25 11.96 12.74
C ILE A 62 9.98 11.20 13.14
N ALA A 63 8.82 11.84 13.05
CA ALA A 63 7.54 11.23 13.41
C ALA A 63 7.20 10.01 12.52
N SER A 64 7.41 10.12 11.21
CA SER A 64 7.24 8.98 10.29
C SER A 64 8.24 7.85 10.59
N ALA A 65 9.53 8.18 10.80
CA ALA A 65 10.55 7.19 11.11
C ALA A 65 10.29 6.44 12.43
N ALA A 66 9.72 7.11 13.43
CA ALA A 66 9.31 6.49 14.69
C ALA A 66 8.24 5.39 14.51
N CYS A 67 7.58 5.32 13.35
CA CYS A 67 6.58 4.31 13.01
C CYS A 67 7.11 3.18 12.10
N ASN A 68 8.42 3.11 11.85
CA ASN A 68 9.04 2.08 11.00
C ASN A 68 8.69 0.64 11.43
N SER A 69 8.58 0.36 12.74
CA SER A 69 8.20 -0.98 13.23
C SER A 69 6.79 -1.38 12.79
N THR A 70 5.83 -0.44 12.87
CA THR A 70 4.46 -0.66 12.40
C THR A 70 4.37 -0.71 10.86
N ARG A 71 5.22 0.04 10.15
CA ARG A 71 5.32 -0.02 8.69
C ARG A 71 5.84 -1.37 8.21
N TYR A 72 6.86 -1.92 8.88
CA TYR A 72 7.38 -3.25 8.61
C TYR A 72 6.35 -4.36 8.88
N ALA A 73 5.59 -4.23 9.98
CA ALA A 73 4.48 -5.16 10.26
C ALA A 73 3.41 -5.10 9.16
N LEU A 74 3.06 -3.89 8.70
CA LEU A 74 2.14 -3.68 7.58
C LEU A 74 2.67 -4.29 6.28
N GLU A 75 3.95 -4.06 5.93
CA GLU A 75 4.57 -4.68 4.76
C GLU A 75 4.49 -6.21 4.81
N THR A 76 4.78 -6.79 5.97
CA THR A 76 4.70 -8.23 6.20
C THR A 76 3.28 -8.76 6.05
N ALA A 77 2.28 -8.03 6.54
CA ALA A 77 0.87 -8.41 6.43
C ALA A 77 0.39 -8.33 4.97
N ILE A 78 0.72 -7.25 4.27
CA ILE A 78 0.39 -7.07 2.84
C ILE A 78 1.07 -8.16 2.00
N ALA A 79 2.33 -8.50 2.31
CA ALA A 79 3.07 -9.52 1.57
C ALA A 79 2.39 -10.90 1.63
N LYS A 80 1.73 -11.21 2.74
CA LYS A 80 0.97 -12.47 2.91
C LYS A 80 -0.30 -12.52 2.04
N VAL A 81 -0.97 -11.39 1.82
CA VAL A 81 -2.26 -11.34 1.12
C VAL A 81 -2.15 -10.92 -0.36
N ASN A 82 -1.37 -9.88 -0.66
CA ASN A 82 -1.24 -9.30 -2.00
C ASN A 82 0.11 -9.60 -2.66
N GLY A 83 1.04 -10.20 -1.91
CA GLY A 83 2.37 -10.59 -2.39
C GLY A 83 3.47 -9.55 -2.11
N PRO A 84 4.73 -9.98 -2.11
CA PRO A 84 5.86 -9.17 -1.63
C PRO A 84 6.16 -7.95 -2.51
N VAL A 85 5.98 -8.06 -3.83
CA VAL A 85 6.22 -6.95 -4.77
C VAL A 85 5.23 -5.82 -4.52
N TYR A 86 3.95 -6.15 -4.36
CA TYR A 86 2.91 -5.16 -4.05
C TYR A 86 3.16 -4.54 -2.66
N ALA A 87 3.49 -5.36 -1.67
CA ALA A 87 3.80 -4.88 -0.32
C ALA A 87 4.91 -3.84 -0.30
N HIS A 88 6.05 -4.15 -0.95
CA HIS A 88 7.19 -3.26 -1.00
C HIS A 88 6.90 -1.95 -1.74
N ALA A 89 6.19 -2.03 -2.87
CA ALA A 89 5.81 -0.84 -3.64
C ALA A 89 4.85 0.06 -2.84
N PHE A 90 3.88 -0.55 -2.15
CA PHE A 90 2.91 0.16 -1.33
C PHE A 90 3.58 0.85 -0.13
N THR A 91 4.37 0.12 0.67
CA THR A 91 5.03 0.71 1.85
C THR A 91 6.13 1.70 1.49
N GLY A 92 6.84 1.49 0.38
CA GLY A 92 7.81 2.46 -0.14
C GLY A 92 7.16 3.75 -0.66
N THR A 93 5.89 3.71 -1.08
CA THR A 93 5.12 4.90 -1.45
C THR A 93 4.61 5.62 -0.19
N LEU A 94 4.09 4.86 0.77
CA LEU A 94 3.65 5.35 2.08
C LEU A 94 4.77 6.12 2.79
N GLU A 95 5.96 5.55 2.92
CA GLU A 95 7.10 6.18 3.58
C GLU A 95 7.42 7.58 3.03
N LYS A 96 7.38 7.77 1.71
CA LYS A 96 7.64 9.06 1.06
C LYS A 96 6.56 10.09 1.36
N GLN A 97 5.30 9.65 1.45
CA GLN A 97 4.15 10.52 1.63
C GLN A 97 3.94 10.89 3.11
N GLU A 98 4.15 9.96 4.02
CA GLU A 98 3.91 10.12 5.46
C GLU A 98 4.69 11.31 6.04
N ALA A 99 5.98 11.42 5.76
CA ALA A 99 6.80 12.49 6.32
C ALA A 99 6.27 13.88 5.92
N THR A 100 5.88 14.03 4.65
CA THR A 100 5.35 15.29 4.12
C THR A 100 3.95 15.58 4.67
N MET A 101 3.10 14.57 4.75
CA MET A 101 1.76 14.67 5.33
C MET A 101 1.84 15.12 6.79
N ILE A 102 2.66 14.45 7.61
CA ILE A 102 2.84 14.78 9.02
C ILE A 102 3.44 16.18 9.17
N ALA A 103 4.45 16.53 8.36
CA ALA A 103 5.02 17.88 8.36
C ALA A 103 3.97 18.95 8.10
N GLY A 104 3.05 18.72 7.15
CA GLY A 104 1.93 19.61 6.86
C GLY A 104 1.00 19.78 8.05
N VAL A 105 0.62 18.68 8.72
CA VAL A 105 -0.20 18.73 9.94
C VAL A 105 0.50 19.49 11.05
N ILE A 106 1.79 19.23 11.29
CA ILE A 106 2.58 19.93 12.29
C ILE A 106 2.65 21.43 11.98
N ALA A 107 2.82 21.80 10.72
CA ALA A 107 2.83 23.21 10.29
C ALA A 107 1.50 23.90 10.59
N LYS A 108 0.36 23.27 10.28
CA LYS A 108 -0.98 23.77 10.61
C LYS A 108 -1.13 24.01 12.11
N VAL A 109 -0.78 23.03 12.94
CA VAL A 109 -0.88 23.13 14.40
C VAL A 109 -0.02 24.27 14.94
N LYS A 110 1.22 24.42 14.44
CA LYS A 110 2.12 25.51 14.84
C LYS A 110 1.61 26.88 14.41
N ALA A 111 0.86 26.96 13.31
CA ALA A 111 0.19 28.17 12.87
C ALA A 111 -1.13 28.46 13.62
N GLY A 112 -1.52 27.63 14.61
CA GLY A 112 -2.78 27.77 15.34
C GLY A 112 -4.01 27.40 14.52
N GLN A 113 -3.84 26.62 13.45
CA GLN A 113 -4.91 26.18 12.55
C GLN A 113 -5.40 24.78 12.94
N ASP A 114 -6.60 24.43 12.48
CA ASP A 114 -7.10 23.06 12.61
C ASP A 114 -6.20 22.10 11.81
N PRO A 115 -5.73 20.99 12.41
CA PRO A 115 -4.87 20.02 11.74
C PRO A 115 -5.54 19.27 10.57
N PHE A 116 -6.88 19.24 10.52
CA PHE A 116 -7.66 18.52 9.52
C PHE A 116 -8.35 19.50 8.56
#